data_AF-A0AAD4X3D6-F1
#
_entry.id   AF-A0AAD4X3D6-F1
#
_cell.length_a   1.000
_cell.length_b   1.000
_cell.length_c   1.000
_cell.angle_alpha   90.00
_cell.angle_beta   90.00
_cell.angle_gamma   90.00
#
_symmetry.space_group_name_H-M   'P 1'
#
loop_
_entity.id
_entity.type
_entity.pdbx_description
1 polymer ?
#
loop_
_entity_poly.entity_id
_entity_poly.type
_entity_poly.pdbx_seq_one_letter_code
_entity_poly.pdbx_strand_id
1 'polypeptide(L)'
;MICLLEEAYQQFLVYRENKNQENNRDISCKTERTEETEEETVGLSVTVGQSGESSNGEKALNEEFSEFLLKRFYLIEKSMRFSIESICSHMPTSFISVTMVNKMYATLDFLKFFRVSLVKGSFSNQELKKVFSDAEIKDCSSKTTSVLLLRKSRVECLEVLRFLEEFKFPNFHDERSIKEFCLGKACLIFCTASSSAKLSTIKELKLVIIDEAAQLEECESAIALQLTYVRHAILIGDERQLPAMVQSKISEKAEFGRSFFERLVSLGQNKHLLNIQYRMHPSISVFPNVEFYNKQILDAPTNVRVFLVYGKEEFNDMHSCKNPVEVAVISAIIENLYKGTSIANNKKVSVGVISPYKAEVFALMDKLGNKYEAHSNFSVSVRSVDGFQGAEEDVIIMSTVRSNGNGSVGFLSNHQRTNVALTRARYCLWVVGNGQTLMNSDSVWKKLVQSAMNRGCYFSVDYDKMLSKAVIDALVELNQLEDLLKRDSLLFKGAKWQVYNLYFYYICDIILDK
;
A
#
# COMPACT_ATOMS: atom_id res chain seq x y z
N MET A 1 -2.43 -26.65 -27.59
CA MET A 1 -2.91 -27.74 -26.72
C MET A 1 -3.80 -28.72 -27.48
N ILE A 2 -4.79 -28.25 -28.24
CA ILE A 2 -5.73 -29.08 -29.05
C ILE A 2 -5.01 -30.21 -29.81
N CYS A 3 -4.04 -29.90 -30.68
CA CYS A 3 -3.31 -30.90 -31.46
C CYS A 3 -2.60 -31.96 -30.59
N LEU A 4 -2.15 -31.63 -29.36
CA LEU A 4 -1.56 -32.60 -28.44
C LEU A 4 -2.61 -33.54 -27.85
N LEU A 5 -3.85 -33.06 -27.63
CA LEU A 5 -4.94 -33.87 -27.10
C LEU A 5 -5.66 -34.72 -28.16
N GLU A 6 -5.57 -34.32 -29.43
CA GLU A 6 -6.08 -35.08 -30.57
C GLU A 6 -5.03 -36.08 -31.07
N GLU A 7 -3.82 -35.62 -31.38
CA GLU A 7 -2.81 -36.38 -32.13
C GLU A 7 -1.56 -36.76 -31.30
N ALA A 8 -1.69 -36.86 -29.98
CA ALA A 8 -0.60 -37.17 -29.04
C ALA A 8 0.38 -38.24 -29.55
N TYR A 9 -0.17 -39.35 -30.06
CA TYR A 9 0.61 -40.51 -30.47
C TYR A 9 1.33 -40.29 -31.83
N GLN A 10 0.74 -39.53 -32.75
CA GLN A 10 1.42 -39.19 -34.02
C GLN A 10 2.57 -38.22 -33.76
N GLN A 11 2.38 -37.23 -32.89
CA GLN A 11 3.47 -36.35 -32.45
C GLN A 11 4.61 -37.10 -31.75
N PHE A 12 4.31 -38.19 -31.04
CA PHE A 12 5.32 -39.05 -30.42
C PHE A 12 6.11 -39.86 -31.46
N LEU A 13 5.47 -40.37 -32.52
CA LEU A 13 6.16 -41.07 -33.60
C LEU A 13 7.15 -40.13 -34.32
N VAL A 14 6.70 -38.93 -34.71
CA VAL A 14 7.55 -37.91 -35.33
C VAL A 14 8.69 -37.47 -34.40
N TYR A 15 8.42 -37.32 -33.10
CA TYR A 15 9.47 -37.03 -32.11
C TYR A 15 10.54 -38.13 -32.07
N ARG A 16 10.13 -39.40 -32.09
CA ARG A 16 11.05 -40.53 -32.07
C ARG A 16 11.86 -40.65 -33.36
N GLU A 17 11.24 -40.40 -34.51
CA GLU A 17 11.92 -40.36 -35.82
C GLU A 17 12.98 -39.25 -35.87
N ASN A 18 12.64 -38.03 -35.44
CA ASN A 18 13.59 -36.92 -35.40
C ASN A 18 14.76 -37.19 -34.44
N LYS A 19 14.50 -37.71 -33.24
CA LYS A 19 15.54 -38.07 -32.25
C LYS A 19 16.46 -39.18 -32.76
N ASN A 20 15.93 -40.13 -33.54
CA ASN A 20 16.73 -41.14 -34.23
C ASN A 20 17.60 -40.54 -35.36
N GLN A 21 17.09 -39.54 -36.09
CA GLN A 21 17.87 -38.84 -37.14
C GLN A 21 18.97 -37.96 -36.56
N GLU A 22 18.72 -37.25 -35.45
CA GLU A 22 19.74 -36.48 -34.72
C GLU A 22 20.85 -37.39 -34.19
N ASN A 23 20.49 -38.50 -33.52
CA ASN A 23 21.47 -39.49 -33.06
C ASN A 23 22.29 -40.11 -34.22
N ASN A 24 21.68 -40.38 -35.37
CA ASN A 24 22.41 -40.89 -36.54
C ASN A 24 23.42 -39.86 -37.09
N ARG A 25 23.14 -38.55 -36.99
CA ARG A 25 24.11 -37.50 -37.34
C ARG A 25 25.25 -37.41 -36.32
N ASP A 26 24.94 -37.50 -35.02
CA ASP A 26 25.96 -37.52 -33.96
C ASP A 26 26.85 -38.77 -34.00
N ILE A 27 26.32 -39.91 -34.42
CA ILE A 27 27.12 -41.13 -34.67
C ILE A 27 28.02 -40.93 -35.91
N SER A 28 27.51 -40.34 -36.99
CA SER A 28 28.31 -39.99 -38.18
C SER A 28 29.50 -39.09 -37.81
N CYS A 29 29.25 -37.98 -37.12
CA CYS A 29 30.31 -37.04 -36.71
C CYS A 29 31.27 -37.58 -35.63
N LYS A 30 30.90 -38.65 -34.90
CA LYS A 30 31.83 -39.35 -34.00
C LYS A 30 32.72 -40.36 -34.72
N THR A 31 32.26 -40.95 -35.82
CA THR A 31 33.05 -41.91 -36.60
C THR A 31 34.17 -41.19 -37.38
N GLU A 32 33.97 -39.92 -37.73
CA GLU A 32 34.95 -39.05 -38.41
C GLU A 32 35.96 -38.37 -37.46
N ARG A 33 35.91 -38.61 -36.14
CA ARG A 33 36.74 -37.92 -35.12
C ARG A 33 37.61 -38.85 -34.26
N THR A 34 37.84 -40.07 -34.72
CA THR A 34 38.75 -41.04 -34.08
C THR A 34 40.16 -41.08 -34.69
N GLU A 35 40.47 -40.14 -35.58
CA GLU A 35 41.82 -39.81 -36.00
C GLU A 35 42.11 -38.35 -35.64
N GLU A 36 43.38 -38.05 -35.30
CA GLU A 36 43.94 -36.72 -34.97
C GLU A 36 43.78 -36.14 -33.53
N THR A 37 44.69 -36.64 -32.67
CA THR A 37 45.65 -35.85 -31.83
C THR A 37 45.26 -35.17 -30.49
N GLU A 38 46.31 -34.98 -29.68
CA GLU A 38 46.37 -34.66 -28.24
C GLU A 38 46.62 -33.14 -27.95
N GLU A 39 46.96 -32.82 -26.68
CA GLU A 39 47.37 -31.50 -26.10
C GLU A 39 46.22 -30.57 -25.62
N GLU A 40 46.01 -30.43 -24.29
CA GLU A 40 46.58 -29.42 -23.34
C GLU A 40 45.89 -28.02 -23.40
N THR A 41 45.60 -27.26 -22.32
CA THR A 41 45.85 -27.38 -20.86
C THR A 41 44.85 -26.53 -20.00
N VAL A 42 44.56 -27.00 -18.77
CA VAL A 42 44.41 -26.26 -17.46
C VAL A 42 43.48 -25.02 -17.29
N GLY A 43 42.64 -25.03 -16.22
CA GLY A 43 42.18 -23.77 -15.56
C GLY A 43 40.96 -23.81 -14.61
N LEU A 44 41.16 -24.15 -13.32
CA LEU A 44 40.25 -24.10 -12.15
C LEU A 44 39.39 -22.80 -11.98
N SER A 45 38.33 -22.68 -11.15
CA SER A 45 37.45 -23.55 -10.32
C SER A 45 36.24 -22.67 -9.84
N VAL A 46 35.15 -23.14 -9.22
CA VAL A 46 34.98 -23.41 -7.76
C VAL A 46 33.66 -24.18 -7.51
N THR A 47 33.73 -25.07 -6.53
CA THR A 47 32.78 -26.06 -5.98
C THR A 47 31.36 -25.62 -5.53
N VAL A 48 30.39 -26.55 -5.61
CA VAL A 48 29.58 -27.03 -4.45
C VAL A 48 29.26 -28.53 -4.58
N GLY A 49 29.56 -29.33 -3.54
CA GLY A 49 28.80 -30.53 -3.11
C GLY A 49 28.73 -31.78 -4.00
N GLN A 50 29.56 -32.79 -3.73
CA GLN A 50 29.40 -34.17 -4.24
C GLN A 50 28.63 -35.07 -3.25
N SER A 51 27.76 -35.95 -3.77
CA SER A 51 27.68 -37.38 -3.41
C SER A 51 26.64 -38.11 -4.27
N GLY A 52 27.02 -39.20 -4.95
CA GLY A 52 26.12 -40.05 -5.74
C GLY A 52 26.60 -40.29 -7.18
N GLU A 53 27.02 -41.52 -7.47
CA GLU A 53 27.84 -41.85 -8.65
C GLU A 53 27.10 -41.97 -9.99
N SER A 54 27.89 -41.73 -11.03
CA SER A 54 27.66 -41.83 -12.47
C SER A 54 26.88 -43.04 -13.00
N SER A 55 25.85 -42.78 -13.81
CA SER A 55 25.40 -43.66 -14.92
C SER A 55 24.52 -42.91 -15.95
N ASN A 56 24.99 -41.75 -16.44
CA ASN A 56 24.22 -40.88 -17.35
C ASN A 56 24.37 -41.18 -18.86
N GLY A 57 25.02 -42.29 -19.24
CA GLY A 57 25.24 -42.67 -20.64
C GLY A 57 24.07 -43.38 -21.34
N GLU A 58 23.26 -44.15 -20.61
CA GLU A 58 22.33 -45.13 -21.22
C GLU A 58 20.83 -44.77 -21.13
N LYS A 59 20.46 -43.76 -20.34
CA LYS A 59 19.03 -43.40 -20.13
C LYS A 59 18.34 -42.72 -21.34
N ALA A 60 19.08 -42.34 -22.38
CA ALA A 60 18.51 -41.59 -23.51
C ALA A 60 17.69 -42.43 -24.50
N LEU A 61 17.81 -43.77 -24.47
CA LEU A 61 17.35 -44.68 -25.52
C LEU A 61 15.86 -45.06 -25.49
N ASN A 62 15.17 -44.91 -24.36
CA ASN A 62 13.78 -45.38 -24.19
C ASN A 62 12.89 -44.37 -23.44
N GLU A 63 12.68 -43.19 -24.02
CA GLU A 63 11.65 -42.27 -23.51
C GLU A 63 10.27 -42.78 -23.92
N GLU A 64 9.49 -43.22 -22.92
CA GLU A 64 8.15 -43.77 -23.17
C GLU A 64 7.15 -42.69 -23.60
N PHE A 65 6.07 -43.11 -24.29
CA PHE A 65 5.01 -42.20 -24.74
C PHE A 65 4.33 -41.48 -23.56
N SER A 66 4.21 -42.15 -22.42
CA SER A 66 3.78 -41.58 -21.14
C SER A 66 4.64 -40.39 -20.69
N GLU A 67 5.97 -40.53 -20.72
CA GLU A 67 6.94 -39.51 -20.31
C GLU A 67 6.97 -38.32 -21.29
N PHE A 68 7.00 -38.59 -22.59
CA PHE A 68 6.87 -37.58 -23.64
C PHE A 68 5.59 -36.75 -23.49
N LEU A 69 4.45 -37.42 -23.31
CA LEU A 69 3.15 -36.76 -23.16
C LEU A 69 3.13 -35.88 -21.90
N LEU A 70 3.62 -36.38 -20.76
CA LEU A 70 3.67 -35.62 -19.51
C LEU A 70 4.55 -34.36 -19.63
N LYS A 71 5.76 -34.49 -20.19
CA LYS A 71 6.68 -33.35 -20.40
C LYS A 71 6.07 -32.31 -21.33
N ARG A 72 5.56 -32.73 -22.48
CA ARG A 72 4.99 -31.83 -23.51
C ARG A 72 3.69 -31.19 -23.04
N PHE A 73 2.82 -31.92 -22.33
CA PHE A 73 1.61 -31.37 -21.73
C PHE A 73 1.95 -30.33 -20.66
N TYR A 74 2.88 -30.61 -19.74
CA TYR A 74 3.24 -29.69 -18.66
C TYR A 74 3.79 -28.34 -19.18
N LEU A 75 4.63 -28.38 -20.22
CA LEU A 75 5.16 -27.16 -20.84
C LEU A 75 4.05 -26.30 -21.47
N ILE A 76 3.09 -26.92 -22.17
CA ILE A 76 1.96 -26.22 -22.79
C ILE A 76 0.96 -25.74 -21.72
N GLU A 77 0.64 -26.55 -20.69
CA GLU A 77 -0.21 -26.15 -19.56
C GLU A 77 0.37 -24.93 -18.85
N LYS A 78 1.67 -24.92 -18.57
CA LYS A 78 2.36 -23.79 -17.92
C LYS A 78 2.28 -22.51 -18.76
N SER A 79 2.50 -22.61 -20.07
CA SER A 79 2.41 -21.48 -21.00
C SER A 79 0.97 -20.95 -21.14
N MET A 80 -0.02 -21.86 -21.27
CA MET A 80 -1.44 -21.49 -21.32
C MET A 80 -1.93 -20.87 -20.02
N ARG A 81 -1.49 -21.40 -18.86
CA ARG A 81 -1.78 -20.82 -17.54
C ARG A 81 -1.34 -19.37 -17.48
N PHE A 82 -0.06 -19.12 -17.73
CA PHE A 82 0.49 -17.76 -17.74
C PHE A 82 -0.29 -16.84 -18.70
N SER A 83 -0.54 -17.32 -19.92
CA SER A 83 -1.27 -16.54 -20.94
C SER A 83 -2.71 -16.21 -20.51
N ILE A 84 -3.47 -17.18 -19.99
CA ILE A 84 -4.84 -16.98 -19.51
C ILE A 84 -4.88 -16.06 -18.30
N GLU A 85 -3.99 -16.28 -17.31
CA GLU A 85 -3.91 -15.45 -16.11
C GLU A 85 -3.55 -13.99 -16.47
N SER A 86 -2.59 -13.77 -17.38
CA SER A 86 -2.26 -12.43 -17.90
C SER A 86 -3.41 -11.78 -18.67
N ILE A 87 -4.07 -12.52 -19.56
CA ILE A 87 -5.19 -12.01 -20.35
C ILE A 87 -6.36 -11.61 -19.44
N CYS A 88 -6.75 -12.46 -18.50
CA CYS A 88 -7.85 -12.19 -17.56
C CYS A 88 -7.52 -11.05 -16.58
N SER A 89 -6.24 -10.85 -16.24
CA SER A 89 -5.81 -9.79 -15.30
C SER A 89 -5.64 -8.42 -15.95
N HIS A 90 -5.35 -8.35 -17.25
CA HIS A 90 -4.90 -7.11 -17.90
C HIS A 90 -5.75 -6.64 -19.08
N MET A 91 -6.61 -7.49 -19.66
CA MET A 91 -7.46 -7.06 -20.76
C MET A 91 -8.70 -6.29 -20.30
N PRO A 92 -9.12 -5.25 -21.04
CA PRO A 92 -10.35 -4.51 -20.74
C PRO A 92 -11.59 -5.41 -20.75
N THR A 93 -12.49 -5.20 -19.78
CA THR A 93 -13.77 -5.91 -19.68
C THR A 93 -14.74 -5.60 -20.81
N SER A 94 -14.53 -4.51 -21.56
CA SER A 94 -15.25 -4.24 -22.81
C SER A 94 -14.76 -5.09 -24.00
N PHE A 95 -13.61 -5.76 -23.87
CA PHE A 95 -13.06 -6.66 -24.88
C PHE A 95 -13.29 -8.13 -24.51
N ILE A 96 -13.09 -8.50 -23.23
CA ILE A 96 -13.30 -9.87 -22.76
C ILE A 96 -14.52 -9.93 -21.84
N SER A 97 -15.53 -10.70 -22.25
CA SER A 97 -16.73 -10.92 -21.46
C SER A 97 -16.48 -11.84 -20.26
N VAL A 98 -17.25 -11.67 -19.20
CA VAL A 98 -17.21 -12.54 -18.00
C VAL A 98 -17.42 -14.02 -18.38
N THR A 99 -18.27 -14.31 -19.36
CA THR A 99 -18.48 -15.67 -19.88
C THR A 99 -17.20 -16.25 -20.51
N MET A 100 -16.43 -15.44 -21.23
CA MET A 100 -15.14 -15.85 -21.80
C MET A 100 -14.10 -16.08 -20.70
N VAL A 101 -13.98 -15.17 -19.71
CA VAL A 101 -13.09 -15.35 -18.54
C VAL A 101 -13.42 -16.64 -17.78
N ASN A 102 -14.70 -16.91 -17.51
CA ASN A 102 -15.14 -18.12 -16.84
C ASN A 102 -14.78 -19.39 -17.63
N LYS A 103 -14.86 -19.36 -18.96
CA LYS A 103 -14.43 -20.46 -19.83
C LYS A 103 -12.91 -20.63 -19.83
N MET A 104 -12.14 -19.53 -19.82
CA MET A 104 -10.67 -19.58 -19.69
C MET A 104 -10.22 -20.21 -18.37
N TYR A 105 -10.81 -19.84 -17.23
CA TYR A 105 -10.51 -20.49 -15.95
C TYR A 105 -10.97 -21.95 -15.90
N ALA A 106 -12.15 -22.27 -16.45
CA ALA A 106 -12.60 -23.66 -16.59
C ALA A 106 -11.60 -24.50 -17.40
N THR A 107 -11.00 -23.97 -18.48
CA THR A 107 -9.91 -24.65 -19.20
C THR A 107 -8.74 -24.97 -18.28
N LEU A 108 -8.30 -24.05 -17.42
CA LEU A 108 -7.20 -24.31 -16.49
C LEU A 108 -7.53 -25.41 -15.46
N ASP A 109 -8.77 -25.47 -14.98
CA ASP A 109 -9.22 -26.52 -14.07
C ASP A 109 -9.37 -27.88 -14.76
N PHE A 110 -9.93 -27.92 -15.97
CA PHE A 110 -10.01 -29.16 -16.77
C PHE A 110 -8.61 -29.69 -17.12
N LEU A 111 -7.68 -28.83 -17.56
CA LEU A 111 -6.29 -29.23 -17.84
C LEU A 111 -5.55 -29.72 -16.58
N LYS A 112 -5.77 -29.07 -15.43
CA LYS A 112 -5.24 -29.51 -14.14
C LYS A 112 -5.81 -30.87 -13.72
N PHE A 113 -7.11 -31.09 -13.90
CA PHE A 113 -7.77 -32.37 -13.63
C PHE A 113 -7.26 -33.48 -14.57
N PHE A 114 -7.07 -33.16 -15.86
CA PHE A 114 -6.48 -34.07 -16.85
C PHE A 114 -5.07 -34.48 -16.44
N ARG A 115 -4.19 -33.54 -16.09
CA ARG A 115 -2.83 -33.85 -15.62
C ARG A 115 -2.83 -34.72 -14.36
N VAL A 116 -3.65 -34.38 -13.36
CA VAL A 116 -3.74 -35.17 -12.13
C VAL A 116 -4.23 -36.60 -12.43
N SER A 117 -5.19 -36.75 -13.35
CA SER A 117 -5.67 -38.06 -13.79
C SER A 117 -4.60 -38.85 -14.53
N LEU A 118 -3.86 -38.19 -15.44
CA LEU A 118 -2.76 -38.77 -16.22
C LEU A 118 -1.62 -39.29 -15.33
N VAL A 119 -1.23 -38.52 -14.30
CA VAL A 119 -0.18 -38.92 -13.34
C VAL A 119 -0.65 -40.02 -12.39
N LYS A 120 -1.88 -39.96 -11.88
CA LYS A 120 -2.40 -40.95 -10.91
C LYS A 120 -2.75 -42.31 -11.52
N GLY A 121 -3.06 -42.37 -12.81
CA GLY A 121 -3.61 -43.57 -13.43
C GLY A 121 -2.61 -44.63 -13.89
N SER A 122 -1.30 -44.35 -13.83
CA SER A 122 -0.20 -45.28 -14.16
C SER A 122 -0.44 -46.09 -15.45
N PHE A 123 -0.81 -45.40 -16.53
CA PHE A 123 -1.28 -46.02 -17.76
C PHE A 123 -0.15 -46.63 -18.59
N SER A 124 -0.40 -47.81 -19.15
CA SER A 124 0.48 -48.40 -20.17
C SER A 124 0.40 -47.65 -21.50
N ASN A 125 1.46 -47.79 -22.32
CA ASN A 125 1.50 -47.21 -23.68
C ASN A 125 0.38 -47.74 -24.60
N GLN A 126 -0.22 -48.90 -24.32
CA GLN A 126 -1.39 -49.40 -25.05
C GLN A 126 -2.70 -48.77 -24.58
N GLU A 127 -2.85 -48.45 -23.29
CA GLU A 127 -4.04 -47.77 -22.76
C GLU A 127 -4.06 -46.32 -23.18
N LEU A 128 -2.93 -45.61 -23.14
CA LEU A 128 -2.83 -44.25 -23.66
C LEU A 128 -3.21 -44.20 -25.15
N LYS A 129 -2.74 -45.14 -26.00
CA LYS A 129 -3.20 -45.24 -27.40
C LYS A 129 -4.72 -45.41 -27.54
N LYS A 130 -5.40 -46.10 -26.61
CA LYS A 130 -6.88 -46.25 -26.58
C LYS A 130 -7.60 -45.00 -26.04
N VAL A 131 -6.93 -44.17 -25.24
CA VAL A 131 -7.46 -42.88 -24.80
C VAL A 131 -7.40 -41.85 -25.94
N PHE A 132 -6.32 -41.87 -26.71
CA PHE A 132 -6.07 -40.93 -27.81
C PHE A 132 -6.59 -41.37 -29.19
N SER A 133 -7.27 -42.51 -29.32
CA SER A 133 -7.88 -42.96 -30.58
C SER A 133 -9.39 -42.70 -30.62
N ASP A 134 -9.88 -42.20 -31.76
CA ASP A 134 -11.28 -41.81 -31.95
C ASP A 134 -12.24 -42.96 -32.25
N ALA A 135 -11.74 -44.21 -32.24
CA ALA A 135 -12.58 -45.39 -32.38
C ALA A 135 -13.69 -45.42 -31.32
N GLU A 136 -14.93 -45.62 -31.77
CA GLU A 136 -16.06 -45.95 -30.88
C GLU A 136 -15.75 -47.24 -30.12
N ILE A 137 -15.88 -47.20 -28.80
CA ILE A 137 -15.82 -48.42 -27.98
C ILE A 137 -17.21 -49.07 -28.04
N LYS A 138 -17.43 -49.89 -29.08
CA LYS A 138 -18.54 -50.85 -29.10
C LYS A 138 -18.22 -51.99 -28.12
N ASP A 139 -18.84 -51.87 -26.96
CA ASP A 139 -19.15 -52.90 -25.96
C ASP A 139 -18.05 -53.56 -25.09
N CYS A 140 -18.56 -54.19 -24.02
CA CYS A 140 -17.97 -55.21 -23.14
C CYS A 140 -16.79 -54.87 -22.18
N SER A 141 -17.18 -54.56 -20.93
CA SER A 141 -16.97 -55.44 -19.75
C SER A 141 -15.58 -55.73 -19.14
N SER A 142 -14.52 -54.94 -19.37
CA SER A 142 -13.27 -55.08 -18.56
C SER A 142 -12.34 -53.85 -18.46
N LYS A 143 -12.87 -52.62 -18.53
CA LYS A 143 -12.02 -51.41 -18.56
C LYS A 143 -11.93 -50.70 -17.20
N THR A 144 -10.69 -50.53 -16.73
CA THR A 144 -10.31 -49.78 -15.54
C THR A 144 -10.94 -48.38 -15.53
N THR A 145 -11.62 -48.01 -14.45
CA THR A 145 -12.35 -46.72 -14.31
C THR A 145 -11.49 -45.50 -14.64
N SER A 146 -10.18 -45.57 -14.40
CA SER A 146 -9.18 -44.54 -14.74
C SER A 146 -9.11 -44.22 -16.24
N VAL A 147 -9.23 -45.21 -17.12
CA VAL A 147 -9.11 -45.01 -18.59
C VAL A 147 -10.32 -44.27 -19.14
N LEU A 148 -11.51 -44.61 -18.64
CA LEU A 148 -12.76 -43.90 -19.00
C LEU A 148 -12.75 -42.47 -18.45
N LEU A 149 -12.28 -42.27 -17.21
CA LEU A 149 -12.15 -40.95 -16.60
C LEU A 149 -11.19 -40.04 -17.39
N LEU A 150 -10.01 -40.57 -17.78
CA LEU A 150 -9.04 -39.81 -18.57
C LEU A 150 -9.57 -39.47 -19.97
N ARG A 151 -10.26 -40.41 -20.64
CA ARG A 151 -10.88 -40.16 -21.95
C ARG A 151 -12.02 -39.15 -21.86
N LYS A 152 -12.83 -39.16 -20.79
CA LYS A 152 -13.86 -38.12 -20.53
C LYS A 152 -13.20 -36.74 -20.32
N SER A 153 -12.20 -36.67 -19.45
CA SER A 153 -11.47 -35.42 -19.19
C SER A 153 -10.77 -34.87 -20.44
N ARG A 154 -10.28 -35.73 -21.35
CA ARG A 154 -9.75 -35.33 -22.67
C ARG A 154 -10.81 -34.58 -23.51
N VAL A 155 -12.03 -35.13 -23.57
CA VAL A 155 -13.14 -34.53 -24.32
C VAL A 155 -13.56 -33.19 -23.71
N GLU A 156 -13.73 -33.12 -22.38
CA GLU A 156 -14.05 -31.87 -21.67
C GLU A 156 -12.97 -30.79 -21.91
N CYS A 157 -11.69 -31.16 -21.92
CA CYS A 157 -10.62 -30.23 -22.30
C CYS A 157 -10.75 -29.73 -23.74
N LEU A 158 -11.01 -30.64 -24.70
CA LEU A 158 -11.13 -30.30 -26.12
C LEU A 158 -12.33 -29.39 -26.41
N GLU A 159 -13.49 -29.63 -25.78
CA GLU A 159 -14.68 -28.79 -25.92
C GLU A 159 -14.40 -27.34 -25.52
N VAL A 160 -13.81 -27.11 -24.35
CA VAL A 160 -13.53 -25.74 -23.89
C VAL A 160 -12.36 -25.11 -24.66
N LEU A 161 -11.35 -25.89 -25.05
CA LEU A 161 -10.24 -25.38 -25.88
C LEU A 161 -10.70 -24.93 -27.26
N ARG A 162 -11.60 -25.67 -27.93
CA ARG A 162 -12.18 -25.27 -29.23
C ARG A 162 -13.05 -24.01 -29.09
N PHE A 163 -13.78 -23.86 -27.98
CA PHE A 163 -14.49 -22.61 -27.69
C PHE A 163 -13.53 -21.40 -27.53
N LEU A 164 -12.34 -21.60 -26.94
CA LEU A 164 -11.32 -20.54 -26.86
C LEU A 164 -10.64 -20.24 -28.21
N GLU A 165 -10.60 -21.19 -29.14
CA GLU A 165 -10.03 -21.01 -30.49
C GLU A 165 -10.87 -20.05 -31.36
N GLU A 166 -12.18 -19.96 -31.13
CA GLU A 166 -13.05 -18.97 -31.77
C GLU A 166 -12.73 -17.51 -31.33
N PHE A 167 -12.06 -17.32 -30.18
CA PHE A 167 -11.77 -16.00 -29.65
C PHE A 167 -10.57 -15.34 -30.36
N LYS A 168 -10.89 -14.48 -31.34
CA LYS A 168 -9.88 -13.73 -32.10
C LYS A 168 -9.23 -12.64 -31.26
N PHE A 169 -8.03 -12.92 -30.77
CA PHE A 169 -7.15 -11.93 -30.16
C PHE A 169 -6.57 -10.98 -31.23
N PRO A 170 -6.42 -9.66 -30.96
CA PRO A 170 -5.78 -8.75 -31.90
C PRO A 170 -4.30 -9.08 -32.02
N ASN A 171 -3.77 -9.08 -33.24
CA ASN A 171 -2.33 -9.24 -33.44
C ASN A 171 -1.65 -7.88 -33.23
N PHE A 172 -0.79 -7.78 -32.21
CA PHE A 172 -0.10 -6.54 -31.86
C PHE A 172 1.33 -6.58 -32.40
N HIS A 173 1.72 -5.54 -33.13
CA HIS A 173 3.06 -5.44 -33.73
C HIS A 173 4.08 -4.75 -32.81
N ASP A 174 3.63 -3.95 -31.85
CA ASP A 174 4.48 -3.21 -30.92
C ASP A 174 3.74 -2.85 -29.62
N GLU A 175 4.48 -2.36 -28.63
CA GLU A 175 3.94 -1.96 -27.32
C GLU A 175 2.93 -0.81 -27.42
N ARG A 176 3.09 0.13 -28.37
CA ARG A 176 2.16 1.26 -28.53
C ARG A 176 0.80 0.76 -29.01
N SER A 177 0.77 -0.18 -29.96
CA SER A 177 -0.49 -0.82 -30.41
C SER A 177 -1.24 -1.48 -29.24
N ILE A 178 -0.54 -2.17 -28.34
CA ILE A 178 -1.15 -2.76 -27.12
C ILE A 178 -1.71 -1.66 -26.22
N LYS A 179 -0.92 -0.61 -25.97
CA LYS A 179 -1.30 0.50 -25.09
C LYS A 179 -2.51 1.28 -25.62
N GLU A 180 -2.52 1.62 -26.91
CA GLU A 180 -3.63 2.30 -27.56
C GLU A 180 -4.91 1.46 -27.55
N PHE A 181 -4.79 0.15 -27.77
CA PHE A 181 -5.91 -0.78 -27.66
C PHE A 181 -6.48 -0.83 -26.24
N CYS A 182 -5.63 -1.04 -25.23
CA CYS A 182 -6.07 -1.11 -23.83
C CYS A 182 -6.70 0.20 -23.36
N LEU A 183 -6.11 1.35 -23.69
CA LEU A 183 -6.63 2.67 -23.32
C LEU A 183 -7.91 3.03 -24.09
N GLY A 184 -7.99 2.75 -25.40
CA GLY A 184 -9.19 2.99 -26.21
C GLY A 184 -10.36 2.04 -25.91
N LYS A 185 -10.14 1.01 -25.07
CA LYS A 185 -11.15 0.09 -24.55
C LYS A 185 -11.34 0.20 -23.02
N ALA A 186 -10.63 1.09 -22.35
CA ALA A 186 -10.76 1.27 -20.91
C ALA A 186 -12.06 2.02 -20.57
N CYS A 187 -12.87 1.47 -19.65
CA CYS A 187 -14.04 2.15 -19.12
C CYS A 187 -13.67 3.29 -18.15
N LEU A 188 -12.53 3.16 -17.47
CA LEU A 188 -11.97 4.12 -16.52
C LEU A 188 -10.46 4.18 -16.74
N ILE A 189 -9.89 5.39 -16.70
CA ILE A 189 -8.45 5.63 -16.82
C ILE A 189 -8.01 6.45 -15.62
N PHE A 190 -7.11 5.90 -14.82
CA PHE A 190 -6.52 6.57 -13.67
C PHE A 190 -5.11 7.07 -14.05
N CYS A 191 -4.85 8.36 -13.87
CA CYS A 191 -3.56 9.00 -14.12
C CYS A 191 -3.40 10.24 -13.24
N THR A 192 -2.16 10.70 -13.03
CA THR A 192 -1.93 12.03 -12.44
C THR A 192 -2.34 13.13 -13.41
N ALA A 193 -2.67 14.33 -12.90
CA ALA A 193 -3.03 15.48 -13.74
C ALA A 193 -1.97 15.77 -14.82
N SER A 194 -0.69 15.77 -14.45
CA SER A 194 0.45 15.96 -15.39
C SER A 194 0.60 14.84 -16.42
N SER A 195 0.33 13.58 -16.07
CA SER A 195 0.43 12.46 -17.02
C SER A 195 -0.78 12.33 -17.95
N SER A 196 -1.90 13.01 -17.65
CA SER A 196 -3.09 13.06 -18.50
C SER A 196 -2.82 13.61 -19.91
N ALA A 197 -1.77 14.41 -20.13
CA ALA A 197 -1.32 14.87 -21.45
C ALA A 197 -1.10 13.70 -22.45
N LYS A 198 -0.74 12.50 -21.94
CA LYS A 198 -0.56 11.27 -22.72
C LYS A 198 -1.88 10.65 -23.21
N LEU A 199 -3.02 11.17 -22.78
CA LEU A 199 -4.37 10.74 -23.16
C LEU A 199 -4.97 11.58 -24.30
N SER A 200 -4.25 12.59 -24.79
CA SER A 200 -4.67 13.49 -25.87
C SER A 200 -5.04 12.79 -27.19
N THR A 201 -4.51 11.58 -27.43
CA THR A 201 -4.84 10.72 -28.58
C THR A 201 -6.11 9.89 -28.38
N ILE A 202 -6.61 9.75 -27.14
CA ILE A 202 -7.77 8.93 -26.82
C ILE A 202 -9.05 9.65 -27.25
N LYS A 203 -9.73 9.06 -28.23
CA LYS A 203 -11.05 9.49 -28.66
C LYS A 203 -12.08 9.03 -27.61
N GLU A 204 -13.15 9.83 -27.44
CA GLU A 204 -14.31 9.54 -26.57
C GLU A 204 -14.19 9.78 -25.06
N LEU A 205 -13.06 10.27 -24.52
CA LEU A 205 -12.98 10.69 -23.12
C LEU A 205 -13.82 11.97 -22.86
N LYS A 206 -15.09 11.81 -22.49
CA LYS A 206 -16.08 12.90 -22.35
C LYS A 206 -16.15 13.55 -20.96
N LEU A 207 -15.73 12.83 -19.93
CA LEU A 207 -15.78 13.23 -18.53
C LEU A 207 -14.39 13.14 -17.93
N VAL A 208 -13.98 14.18 -17.21
CA VAL A 208 -12.81 14.15 -16.33
C VAL A 208 -13.26 14.35 -14.89
N ILE A 209 -12.67 13.57 -13.98
CA ILE A 209 -12.81 13.75 -12.53
C ILE A 209 -11.41 14.02 -11.99
N ILE A 210 -11.24 15.15 -11.32
CA ILE A 210 -9.98 15.54 -10.68
C ILE A 210 -10.22 15.50 -9.18
N ASP A 211 -9.60 14.53 -8.51
CA ASP A 211 -9.61 14.41 -7.05
C ASP A 211 -8.40 15.15 -6.44
N GLU A 212 -8.51 15.55 -5.18
CA GLU A 212 -7.57 16.48 -4.50
C GLU A 212 -7.26 17.74 -5.34
N ALA A 213 -8.24 18.23 -6.13
CA ALA A 213 -8.11 19.36 -7.05
C ALA A 213 -7.73 20.69 -6.37
N ALA A 214 -7.90 20.79 -5.04
CA ALA A 214 -7.46 21.93 -4.24
C ALA A 214 -5.93 21.95 -4.00
N GLN A 215 -5.25 20.80 -4.15
CA GLN A 215 -3.81 20.62 -3.98
C GLN A 215 -3.02 20.80 -5.29
N LEU A 216 -3.69 20.86 -6.45
CA LEU A 216 -3.03 21.03 -7.74
C LEU A 216 -2.71 22.49 -8.06
N GLU A 217 -1.61 22.74 -8.75
CA GLU A 217 -1.40 24.04 -9.39
C GLU A 217 -2.48 24.27 -10.48
N GLU A 218 -2.83 25.52 -10.75
CA GLU A 218 -3.84 25.85 -11.77
C GLU A 218 -3.42 25.33 -13.17
N CYS A 219 -2.12 25.39 -13.49
CA CYS A 219 -1.58 24.86 -14.73
C CYS A 219 -1.64 23.32 -14.82
N GLU A 220 -1.48 22.59 -13.71
CA GLU A 220 -1.61 21.13 -13.70
C GLU A 220 -3.06 20.70 -13.93
N SER A 221 -4.01 21.38 -13.28
CA SER A 221 -5.45 21.18 -13.52
C SER A 221 -5.80 21.41 -14.99
N ALA A 222 -5.21 22.44 -15.62
CA ALA A 222 -5.45 22.77 -17.02
C ALA A 222 -5.04 21.65 -17.99
N ILE A 223 -4.02 20.84 -17.70
CA ILE A 223 -3.58 19.73 -18.57
C ILE A 223 -4.73 18.73 -18.79
N ALA A 224 -5.42 18.35 -17.70
CA ALA A 224 -6.52 17.40 -17.76
C ALA A 224 -7.81 18.03 -18.34
N LEU A 225 -8.02 19.34 -18.13
CA LEU A 225 -9.16 20.09 -18.66
C LEU A 225 -9.05 20.41 -20.16
N GLN A 226 -7.85 20.43 -20.72
CA GLN A 226 -7.59 20.70 -22.15
C GLN A 226 -7.68 19.45 -23.05
N LEU A 227 -8.06 18.29 -22.51
CA LEU A 227 -8.21 17.06 -23.28
C LEU A 227 -9.35 17.19 -24.32
N THR A 228 -9.01 16.99 -25.60
CA THR A 228 -9.78 17.36 -26.80
C THR A 228 -11.27 16.97 -26.80
N TYR A 229 -11.65 15.87 -26.14
CA TYR A 229 -13.02 15.34 -26.15
C TYR A 229 -13.78 15.54 -24.83
N VAL A 230 -13.14 16.12 -23.80
CA VAL A 230 -13.76 16.36 -22.50
C VAL A 230 -14.82 17.45 -22.64
N ARG A 231 -16.03 17.16 -22.15
CA ARG A 231 -17.19 18.06 -22.15
C ARG A 231 -17.69 18.38 -20.75
N HIS A 232 -17.36 17.52 -19.78
CA HIS A 232 -17.75 17.66 -18.39
C HIS A 232 -16.52 17.45 -17.50
N ALA A 233 -16.39 18.29 -16.48
CA ALA A 233 -15.35 18.19 -15.47
C ALA A 233 -16.01 18.19 -14.09
N ILE A 234 -15.55 17.30 -13.21
CA ILE A 234 -15.89 17.28 -11.79
C ILE A 234 -14.58 17.51 -11.03
N LEU A 235 -14.55 18.54 -10.21
CA LEU A 235 -13.41 18.87 -9.35
C LEU A 235 -13.80 18.55 -7.91
N ILE A 236 -13.04 17.68 -7.27
CA ILE A 236 -13.23 17.27 -5.87
C ILE A 236 -12.00 17.77 -5.10
N GLY A 237 -12.21 18.51 -4.02
CA GLY A 237 -11.14 19.12 -3.24
C GLY A 237 -11.68 19.94 -2.08
N ASP A 238 -10.77 20.43 -1.25
CA ASP A 238 -11.09 21.23 -0.07
C ASP A 238 -10.09 22.39 0.05
N GLU A 239 -10.54 23.63 -0.18
CA GLU A 239 -9.69 24.82 -0.09
C GLU A 239 -9.22 25.13 1.34
N ARG A 240 -9.78 24.44 2.35
CA ARG A 240 -9.35 24.52 3.76
C ARG A 240 -8.25 23.53 4.11
N GLN A 241 -7.87 22.63 3.20
CA GLN A 241 -6.71 21.74 3.32
C GLN A 241 -5.53 22.26 2.47
N LEU A 242 -4.47 21.45 2.31
CA LEU A 242 -3.20 21.90 1.76
C LEU A 242 -3.30 22.36 0.29
N PRO A 243 -2.71 23.53 -0.05
CA PRO A 243 -2.59 24.00 -1.43
C PRO A 243 -1.39 23.32 -2.12
N ALA A 244 -1.14 23.69 -3.37
CA ALA A 244 0.02 23.20 -4.11
C ALA A 244 1.36 23.61 -3.48
N MET A 245 2.36 22.72 -3.55
CA MET A 245 3.68 22.95 -2.95
C MET A 245 4.58 23.81 -3.83
N VAL A 246 4.61 25.12 -3.57
CA VAL A 246 5.48 26.06 -4.27
C VAL A 246 6.80 26.27 -3.54
N GLN A 247 7.93 25.90 -4.16
CA GLN A 247 9.27 26.06 -3.57
C GLN A 247 9.80 27.51 -3.64
N SER A 248 9.40 28.26 -4.67
CA SER A 248 9.85 29.64 -4.89
C SER A 248 9.04 30.61 -4.03
N LYS A 249 9.71 31.28 -3.09
CA LYS A 249 9.09 32.35 -2.27
C LYS A 249 8.56 33.54 -3.08
N ILE A 250 9.03 33.72 -4.32
CA ILE A 250 8.51 34.76 -5.24
C ILE A 250 7.18 34.28 -5.83
N SER A 251 7.11 33.02 -6.26
CA SER A 251 5.90 32.41 -6.82
C SER A 251 4.83 32.20 -5.73
N GLU A 252 5.21 31.83 -4.52
CA GLU A 252 4.33 31.76 -3.33
C GLU A 252 3.67 33.12 -3.06
N LYS A 253 4.44 34.21 -3.05
CA LYS A 253 3.92 35.58 -2.92
C LYS A 253 3.05 36.03 -4.09
N ALA A 254 3.15 35.39 -5.25
CA ALA A 254 2.32 35.64 -6.43
C ALA A 254 1.08 34.72 -6.47
N GLU A 255 0.76 34.02 -5.38
CA GLU A 255 -0.34 33.04 -5.28
C GLU A 255 -0.26 31.91 -6.32
N PHE A 256 0.93 31.55 -6.80
CA PHE A 256 1.09 30.50 -7.81
C PHE A 256 0.58 29.12 -7.33
N GLY A 257 0.58 28.89 -6.01
CA GLY A 257 0.08 27.65 -5.39
C GLY A 257 -1.45 27.61 -5.22
N ARG A 258 -2.17 28.68 -5.58
CA ARG A 258 -3.63 28.73 -5.57
C ARG A 258 -4.17 27.82 -6.67
N SER A 259 -5.00 26.88 -6.28
CA SER A 259 -5.55 25.90 -7.22
C SER A 259 -6.64 26.48 -8.11
N PHE A 260 -6.90 25.82 -9.25
CA PHE A 260 -8.06 26.13 -10.10
C PHE A 260 -9.37 25.98 -9.31
N PHE A 261 -9.46 24.97 -8.44
CA PHE A 261 -10.61 24.75 -7.56
C PHE A 261 -10.84 25.95 -6.63
N GLU A 262 -9.81 26.38 -5.89
CA GLU A 262 -9.88 27.52 -4.97
C GLU A 262 -10.27 28.81 -5.70
N ARG A 263 -9.73 29.03 -6.91
CA ARG A 263 -10.10 30.18 -7.75
C ARG A 263 -11.56 30.16 -8.21
N LEU A 264 -12.14 28.99 -8.50
CA LEU A 264 -13.58 28.91 -8.83
C LEU A 264 -14.44 29.20 -7.60
N VAL A 265 -14.05 28.70 -6.43
CA VAL A 265 -14.75 28.97 -5.16
C VAL A 265 -14.70 30.46 -4.80
N SER A 266 -13.55 31.13 -4.95
CA SER A 266 -13.43 32.57 -4.67
C SER A 266 -14.18 33.46 -5.67
N LEU A 267 -14.39 32.99 -6.90
CA LEU A 267 -15.26 33.60 -7.90
C LEU A 267 -16.77 33.34 -7.66
N GLY A 268 -17.13 32.67 -6.55
CA GLY A 268 -18.53 32.43 -6.17
C GLY A 268 -19.22 31.31 -6.97
N GLN A 269 -18.47 30.38 -7.57
CA GLN A 269 -19.07 29.19 -8.17
C GLN A 269 -19.70 28.30 -7.10
N ASN A 270 -20.90 27.80 -7.40
CA ASN A 270 -21.62 26.89 -6.51
C ASN A 270 -20.83 25.58 -6.34
N LYS A 271 -20.38 25.31 -5.11
CA LYS A 271 -19.78 24.02 -4.73
C LYS A 271 -20.76 23.19 -3.91
N HIS A 272 -20.75 21.87 -4.10
CA HIS A 272 -21.51 20.95 -3.27
C HIS A 272 -20.66 20.52 -2.06
N LEU A 273 -21.07 20.90 -0.85
CA LEU A 273 -20.39 20.49 0.37
C LEU A 273 -20.90 19.12 0.83
N LEU A 274 -20.01 18.13 0.86
CA LEU A 274 -20.26 16.87 1.57
C LEU A 274 -20.16 17.15 3.08
N ASN A 275 -21.31 17.19 3.74
CA ASN A 275 -21.44 17.76 5.08
C ASN A 275 -21.50 16.72 6.21
N ILE A 276 -21.28 15.43 5.95
CA ILE A 276 -21.22 14.38 6.98
C ILE A 276 -19.82 13.77 6.96
N GLN A 277 -19.15 13.78 8.12
CA GLN A 277 -17.84 13.14 8.29
C GLN A 277 -17.99 11.78 9.00
N TYR A 278 -17.19 10.80 8.54
CA TYR A 278 -17.23 9.40 9.00
C TYR A 278 -15.89 8.92 9.61
N ARG A 279 -14.89 9.80 9.73
CA ARG A 279 -13.52 9.45 10.16
C ARG A 279 -13.35 9.62 11.67
N MET A 280 -13.59 10.84 12.15
CA MET A 280 -13.19 11.33 13.46
C MET A 280 -14.28 11.08 14.49
N HIS A 281 -13.91 10.84 15.75
CA HIS A 281 -14.85 11.02 16.85
C HIS A 281 -15.27 12.50 17.00
N PRO A 282 -16.54 12.81 17.34
CA PRO A 282 -17.01 14.18 17.61
C PRO A 282 -16.11 15.06 18.48
N SER A 283 -15.46 14.51 19.52
CA SER A 283 -14.54 15.31 20.36
C SER A 283 -13.28 15.82 19.65
N ILE A 284 -12.95 15.24 18.49
CA ILE A 284 -11.85 15.66 17.61
C ILE A 284 -12.39 16.68 16.59
N SER A 285 -13.49 16.35 15.91
CA SER A 285 -14.06 17.16 14.82
C SER A 285 -14.59 18.53 15.27
N VAL A 286 -15.03 18.68 16.52
CA VAL A 286 -15.59 19.93 17.07
C VAL A 286 -14.71 21.15 16.80
N PHE A 287 -13.39 21.08 17.00
CA PHE A 287 -12.54 22.25 16.78
C PHE A 287 -12.33 22.55 15.28
N PRO A 288 -11.88 21.61 14.42
CA PRO A 288 -11.77 21.86 12.99
C PRO A 288 -13.07 22.34 12.34
N ASN A 289 -14.22 21.76 12.71
CA ASN A 289 -15.53 22.15 12.19
C ASN A 289 -15.89 23.61 12.53
N VAL A 290 -15.61 24.05 13.77
CA VAL A 290 -15.84 25.44 14.20
C VAL A 290 -14.89 26.41 13.51
N GLU A 291 -13.59 26.10 13.45
CA GLU A 291 -12.55 27.04 13.02
C GLU A 291 -12.38 27.12 11.49
N PHE A 292 -12.54 26.01 10.77
CA PHE A 292 -12.26 25.95 9.33
C PHE A 292 -13.51 25.82 8.45
N TYR A 293 -14.60 25.25 8.99
CA TYR A 293 -15.81 24.88 8.22
C TYR A 293 -17.10 25.54 8.71
N ASN A 294 -17.02 26.59 9.55
CA ASN A 294 -18.18 27.37 10.02
C ASN A 294 -19.33 26.54 10.63
N LYS A 295 -19.01 25.42 11.30
CA LYS A 295 -19.98 24.44 11.85
C LYS A 295 -20.87 23.75 10.80
N GLN A 296 -20.46 23.71 9.53
CA GLN A 296 -21.24 23.11 8.44
C GLN A 296 -21.09 21.59 8.35
N ILE A 297 -20.11 20.99 9.03
CA ILE A 297 -19.90 19.54 9.05
C ILE A 297 -20.69 18.91 10.21
N LEU A 298 -21.23 17.72 9.98
CA LEU A 298 -21.96 16.88 10.93
C LEU A 298 -21.19 15.58 11.15
N ASP A 299 -21.25 15.04 12.37
CA ASP A 299 -20.61 13.77 12.70
C ASP A 299 -21.56 12.59 12.44
N ALA A 300 -21.06 11.54 11.80
CA ALA A 300 -21.78 10.27 11.73
C ALA A 300 -21.85 9.58 13.12
N PRO A 301 -22.90 8.79 13.42
CA PRO A 301 -23.04 8.10 14.70
C PRO A 301 -21.84 7.19 15.02
N THR A 302 -21.13 7.49 16.11
CA THR A 302 -19.87 6.80 16.50
C THR A 302 -19.74 6.68 18.03
N ASN A 303 -19.05 5.62 18.50
CA ASN A 303 -19.02 5.19 19.90
C ASN A 303 -17.59 5.06 20.50
N VAL A 304 -16.67 6.03 20.34
CA VAL A 304 -15.28 5.92 20.89
C VAL A 304 -14.65 7.27 21.27
N ARG A 305 -14.43 7.54 22.57
CA ARG A 305 -13.66 8.71 23.09
C ARG A 305 -12.15 8.49 22.87
N VAL A 306 -11.26 9.49 22.71
CA VAL A 306 -10.83 10.54 23.68
C VAL A 306 -9.92 11.57 22.93
N PHE A 307 -9.84 12.83 23.40
CA PHE A 307 -8.92 13.88 22.92
C PHE A 307 -8.06 14.40 24.08
N LEU A 308 -6.73 14.47 23.94
CA LEU A 308 -5.78 14.88 25.00
C LEU A 308 -4.72 15.84 24.47
N VAL A 309 -4.58 17.02 25.06
CA VAL A 309 -3.49 17.97 24.77
C VAL A 309 -2.55 18.01 25.97
N TYR A 310 -1.28 17.66 25.75
CA TYR A 310 -0.23 17.75 26.76
C TYR A 310 0.63 18.99 26.49
N GLY A 311 0.55 19.95 27.41
CA GLY A 311 1.34 21.18 27.41
C GLY A 311 2.35 21.17 28.55
N LYS A 312 3.64 21.41 28.26
CA LYS A 312 4.63 21.68 29.31
C LYS A 312 4.97 23.16 29.39
N GLU A 313 5.19 23.64 30.62
CA GLU A 313 5.88 24.91 30.91
C GLU A 313 7.38 24.65 31.00
N GLU A 314 8.16 25.18 30.06
CA GLU A 314 9.62 25.27 30.22
C GLU A 314 10.20 26.39 29.37
N PHE A 315 11.01 27.26 29.99
CA PHE A 315 11.67 28.37 29.30
C PHE A 315 12.99 27.89 28.69
N ASN A 316 13.00 27.71 27.37
CA ASN A 316 14.21 27.53 26.58
C ASN A 316 14.16 28.43 25.33
N ASP A 317 15.11 29.35 25.20
CA ASP A 317 15.20 30.33 24.09
C ASP A 317 15.79 29.74 22.79
N MET A 318 15.61 28.43 22.59
CA MET A 318 16.23 27.69 21.49
C MET A 318 15.27 27.60 20.29
N HIS A 319 15.59 28.33 19.22
CA HIS A 319 14.91 28.28 17.91
C HIS A 319 15.07 26.95 17.14
N SER A 320 15.30 25.84 17.84
CA SER A 320 15.55 24.52 17.26
C SER A 320 14.36 24.02 16.41
N CYS A 321 14.67 23.31 15.33
CA CYS A 321 13.70 22.57 14.51
C CYS A 321 13.53 21.11 14.99
N LYS A 322 14.06 20.77 16.17
CA LYS A 322 13.85 19.51 16.89
C LYS A 322 13.70 19.77 18.41
N ASN A 323 12.85 19.03 19.10
CA ASN A 323 12.63 19.14 20.53
C ASN A 323 12.84 17.78 21.22
N PRO A 324 14.05 17.48 21.73
CA PRO A 324 14.36 16.17 22.32
C PRO A 324 13.46 15.78 23.49
N VAL A 325 12.87 16.75 24.20
CA VAL A 325 11.90 16.49 25.28
C VAL A 325 10.55 16.01 24.70
N GLU A 326 10.07 16.59 23.60
CA GLU A 326 8.89 16.08 22.89
C GLU A 326 9.14 14.68 22.33
N VAL A 327 10.31 14.43 21.72
CA VAL A 327 10.71 13.10 21.23
C VAL A 327 10.64 12.04 22.32
N ALA A 328 11.14 12.36 23.54
CA ALA A 328 11.12 11.44 24.67
C ALA A 328 9.68 11.17 25.18
N VAL A 329 8.87 12.22 25.34
CA VAL A 329 7.46 12.11 25.74
C VAL A 329 6.65 11.29 24.73
N ILE A 330 6.80 11.57 23.43
CA ILE A 330 6.12 10.84 22.35
C ILE A 330 6.54 9.37 22.32
N SER A 331 7.83 9.09 22.51
CA SER A 331 8.34 7.72 22.61
C SER A 331 7.71 6.95 23.78
N ALA A 332 7.56 7.60 24.95
CA ALA A 332 6.91 7.02 26.11
C ALA A 332 5.40 6.78 25.90
N ILE A 333 4.70 7.68 25.22
CA ILE A 333 3.28 7.51 24.85
C ILE A 333 3.12 6.29 23.93
N ILE A 334 3.96 6.18 22.90
CA ILE A 334 3.93 5.05 21.95
C ILE A 334 4.23 3.72 22.66
N GLU A 335 5.20 3.69 23.57
CA GLU A 335 5.52 2.49 24.36
C GLU A 335 4.34 2.06 25.25
N ASN A 336 3.60 3.00 25.83
CA ASN A 336 2.38 2.71 26.61
C ASN A 336 1.23 2.20 25.73
N LEU A 337 1.01 2.81 24.57
CA LEU A 337 0.01 2.33 23.60
C LEU A 337 0.35 0.90 23.15
N TYR A 338 1.63 0.64 22.86
CA TYR A 338 2.12 -0.69 22.50
C TYR A 338 1.82 -1.71 23.63
N LYS A 339 2.24 -1.44 24.87
CA LYS A 339 1.95 -2.30 26.04
C LYS A 339 0.44 -2.55 26.22
N GLY A 340 -0.39 -1.51 26.10
CA GLY A 340 -1.84 -1.64 26.21
C GLY A 340 -2.45 -2.53 25.11
N THR A 341 -2.00 -2.38 23.87
CA THR A 341 -2.48 -3.21 22.75
C THR A 341 -2.03 -4.66 22.84
N SER A 342 -0.82 -4.94 23.35
CA SER A 342 -0.34 -6.30 23.64
C SER A 342 -1.23 -7.03 24.65
N ILE A 343 -1.87 -6.32 25.58
CA ILE A 343 -2.79 -6.88 26.58
C ILE A 343 -4.19 -7.08 25.99
N ALA A 344 -4.66 -6.17 25.12
CA ALA A 344 -6.00 -6.20 24.54
C ALA A 344 -6.19 -7.23 23.40
N ASN A 345 -5.09 -7.71 22.82
CA ASN A 345 -4.93 -8.94 22.02
C ASN A 345 -5.91 -9.27 20.86
N ASN A 346 -6.76 -8.32 20.42
CA ASN A 346 -7.82 -8.63 19.44
C ASN A 346 -8.18 -7.50 18.44
N LYS A 347 -7.41 -6.41 18.40
CA LYS A 347 -7.57 -5.34 17.39
C LYS A 347 -6.21 -4.85 16.91
N LYS A 348 -6.07 -4.68 15.60
CA LYS A 348 -4.95 -3.93 15.01
C LYS A 348 -5.14 -2.44 15.34
N VAL A 349 -4.08 -1.78 15.79
CA VAL A 349 -4.05 -0.34 16.06
C VAL A 349 -2.94 0.30 15.23
N SER A 350 -3.27 1.41 14.56
CA SER A 350 -2.28 2.20 13.83
C SER A 350 -2.05 3.56 14.48
N VAL A 351 -0.77 3.96 14.58
CA VAL A 351 -0.34 5.19 15.26
C VAL A 351 0.46 6.05 14.30
N GLY A 352 -0.07 7.21 13.94
CA GLY A 352 0.65 8.22 13.17
C GLY A 352 1.28 9.27 14.06
N VAL A 353 2.56 9.58 13.85
CA VAL A 353 3.26 10.68 14.51
C VAL A 353 3.54 11.76 13.49
N ILE A 354 2.97 12.95 13.72
CA ILE A 354 3.03 14.09 12.81
C ILE A 354 3.91 15.18 13.41
N SER A 355 4.84 15.73 12.63
CA SER A 355 5.54 16.97 13.00
C SER A 355 5.67 17.92 11.80
N PRO A 356 5.56 19.25 11.99
CA PRO A 356 5.83 20.21 10.91
C PRO A 356 7.31 20.29 10.49
N TYR A 357 8.25 19.76 11.29
CA TYR A 357 9.70 19.88 11.04
C TYR A 357 10.33 18.53 10.67
N LYS A 358 11.03 18.48 9.53
CA LYS A 358 11.74 17.26 9.07
C LYS A 358 12.80 16.78 10.06
N ALA A 359 13.48 17.69 10.76
CA ALA A 359 14.50 17.33 11.76
C ALA A 359 13.89 16.59 12.97
N GLU A 360 12.68 16.95 13.39
CA GLU A 360 11.93 16.21 14.42
C GLU A 360 11.47 14.85 13.92
N VAL A 361 10.96 14.77 12.68
CA VAL A 361 10.59 13.48 12.04
C VAL A 361 11.76 12.51 12.05
N PHE A 362 12.97 12.96 11.69
CA PHE A 362 14.17 12.13 11.75
C PHE A 362 14.57 11.76 13.19
N ALA A 363 14.47 12.67 14.16
CA ALA A 363 14.79 12.37 15.56
C ALA A 363 13.81 11.35 16.18
N LEU A 364 12.53 11.41 15.83
CA LEU A 364 11.51 10.43 16.21
C LEU A 364 11.78 9.06 15.54
N MET A 365 12.09 9.04 14.24
CA MET A 365 12.47 7.80 13.54
C MET A 365 13.70 7.14 14.19
N ASP A 366 14.71 7.92 14.56
CA ASP A 366 15.94 7.42 15.20
C ASP A 366 15.68 6.85 16.62
N LYS A 367 14.95 7.56 17.48
CA LYS A 367 14.64 7.10 18.86
C LYS A 367 13.70 5.88 18.87
N LEU A 368 12.78 5.78 17.92
CA LEU A 368 11.87 4.64 17.77
C LEU A 368 12.56 3.45 17.10
N GLY A 369 13.33 3.68 16.03
CA GLY A 369 13.93 2.65 15.20
C GLY A 369 12.92 1.61 14.71
N ASN A 370 13.40 0.42 14.38
CA ASN A 370 12.57 -0.67 13.83
C ASN A 370 11.76 -1.43 14.90
N LYS A 371 11.66 -0.92 16.14
CA LYS A 371 11.05 -1.61 17.31
C LYS A 371 9.63 -2.13 17.05
N TYR A 372 8.88 -1.45 16.19
CA TYR A 372 7.46 -1.74 15.94
C TYR A 372 7.19 -2.36 14.56
N GLU A 373 8.17 -2.49 13.67
CA GLU A 373 7.95 -2.96 12.28
C GLU A 373 7.53 -4.44 12.19
N ALA A 374 7.98 -5.28 13.11
CA ALA A 374 7.73 -6.73 13.09
C ALA A 374 6.34 -7.15 13.63
N HIS A 375 5.51 -6.21 14.09
CA HIS A 375 4.28 -6.50 14.83
C HIS A 375 3.02 -6.38 13.96
N SER A 376 2.30 -7.47 13.75
CA SER A 376 1.09 -7.51 12.90
C SER A 376 -0.06 -6.63 13.41
N ASN A 377 -0.17 -6.48 14.75
CA ASN A 377 -1.29 -5.83 15.42
C ASN A 377 -1.01 -4.37 15.84
N PHE A 378 0.22 -3.87 15.69
CA PHE A 378 0.58 -2.50 16.07
C PHE A 378 1.58 -1.91 15.08
N SER A 379 1.21 -0.82 14.42
CA SER A 379 2.07 -0.16 13.43
C SER A 379 2.23 1.32 13.74
N VAL A 380 3.47 1.83 13.70
CA VAL A 380 3.80 3.24 13.91
C VAL A 380 4.31 3.85 12.61
N SER A 381 3.75 4.98 12.19
CA SER A 381 4.19 5.76 11.03
C SER A 381 4.62 7.16 11.50
N VAL A 382 5.80 7.64 11.09
CA VAL A 382 6.29 9.00 11.43
C VAL A 382 6.50 9.78 10.15
N ARG A 383 5.85 10.92 9.97
CA ARG A 383 5.96 11.74 8.73
C ARG A 383 5.70 13.22 9.02
N SER A 384 5.98 14.08 8.05
CA SER A 384 5.55 15.48 8.09
C SER A 384 4.05 15.62 7.82
N VAL A 385 3.45 16.76 8.20
CA VAL A 385 2.04 17.10 7.91
C VAL A 385 1.69 16.84 6.43
N ASP A 386 2.49 17.38 5.53
CA ASP A 386 2.33 17.23 4.07
C ASP A 386 2.39 15.76 3.60
N GLY A 387 3.05 14.87 4.35
CA GLY A 387 3.16 13.43 4.07
C GLY A 387 2.04 12.57 4.68
N PHE A 388 1.09 13.19 5.38
CA PHE A 388 -0.12 12.58 5.92
C PHE A 388 -1.41 13.03 5.19
N GLN A 389 -1.32 13.86 4.14
CA GLN A 389 -2.50 14.13 3.29
C GLN A 389 -3.00 12.82 2.64
N GLY A 390 -4.32 12.70 2.47
CA GLY A 390 -4.99 11.46 2.06
C GLY A 390 -4.97 10.31 3.09
N ALA A 391 -4.00 10.27 4.01
CA ALA A 391 -3.89 9.23 5.03
C ALA A 391 -4.78 9.48 6.27
N GLU A 392 -5.03 8.42 7.02
CA GLU A 392 -5.68 8.43 8.34
C GLU A 392 -5.11 7.32 9.22
N GLU A 393 -5.13 7.50 10.54
CA GLU A 393 -4.63 6.52 11.52
C GLU A 393 -5.57 6.46 12.73
N ASP A 394 -5.58 5.33 13.45
CA ASP A 394 -6.45 5.14 14.61
C ASP A 394 -6.12 6.14 15.74
N VAL A 395 -4.82 6.34 15.99
CA VAL A 395 -4.28 7.33 16.91
C VAL A 395 -3.32 8.25 16.16
N ILE A 396 -3.43 9.56 16.37
CA ILE A 396 -2.43 10.55 15.92
C ILE A 396 -1.78 11.21 17.12
N ILE A 397 -0.46 11.32 17.08
CA ILE A 397 0.35 12.10 18.03
C ILE A 397 1.04 13.21 17.26
N MET A 398 0.66 14.46 17.50
CA MET A 398 1.26 15.62 16.86
C MET A 398 2.29 16.27 17.77
N SER A 399 3.54 16.33 17.32
CA SER A 399 4.58 17.21 17.88
C SER A 399 4.43 18.61 17.32
N THR A 400 4.59 19.62 18.17
CA THR A 400 4.59 21.03 17.76
C THR A 400 6.00 21.63 17.71
N VAL A 401 6.98 21.02 18.40
CA VAL A 401 8.42 21.34 18.45
C VAL A 401 8.77 22.71 19.08
N ARG A 402 7.95 23.73 18.83
CA ARG A 402 8.27 25.12 19.15
C ARG A 402 8.03 25.41 20.63
N SER A 403 9.14 25.71 21.32
CA SER A 403 9.19 26.18 22.71
C SER A 403 9.94 27.51 22.72
N ASN A 404 9.28 28.63 23.04
CA ASN A 404 9.88 29.97 23.20
C ASN A 404 8.89 30.94 23.86
N GLY A 405 9.40 31.90 24.64
CA GLY A 405 8.55 32.90 25.32
C GLY A 405 7.75 33.80 24.37
N ASN A 406 8.27 34.05 23.17
CA ASN A 406 7.76 35.00 22.19
C ASN A 406 6.57 34.51 21.36
N GLY A 407 6.01 33.32 21.64
CA GLY A 407 4.85 32.78 20.92
C GLY A 407 5.10 32.41 19.44
N SER A 408 6.37 32.27 19.03
CA SER A 408 6.76 32.07 17.63
C SER A 408 6.60 30.60 17.19
N VAL A 409 5.48 30.30 16.54
CA VAL A 409 5.10 28.93 16.09
C VAL A 409 5.59 28.55 14.69
N GLY A 410 6.12 29.50 13.90
CA GLY A 410 6.71 29.22 12.59
C GLY A 410 5.74 28.57 11.60
N PHE A 411 6.10 27.39 11.05
CA PHE A 411 5.30 26.66 10.04
C PHE A 411 3.89 26.26 10.52
N LEU A 412 3.68 26.19 11.84
CA LEU A 412 2.36 25.92 12.44
C LEU A 412 1.35 27.06 12.26
N SER A 413 1.80 28.28 11.93
CA SER A 413 0.89 29.42 11.67
C SER A 413 -0.03 29.21 10.46
N ASN A 414 0.32 28.29 9.55
CA ASN A 414 -0.51 27.97 8.39
C ASN A 414 -1.77 27.19 8.83
N HIS A 415 -2.93 27.78 8.52
CA HIS A 415 -4.25 27.26 8.90
C HIS A 415 -4.55 25.91 8.21
N GLN A 416 -4.21 25.77 6.93
CA GLN A 416 -4.46 24.57 6.13
C GLN A 416 -3.64 23.35 6.62
N ARG A 417 -2.35 23.57 6.94
CA ARG A 417 -1.47 22.58 7.59
C ARG A 417 -2.03 22.14 8.94
N THR A 418 -2.51 23.10 9.74
CA THR A 418 -3.13 22.83 11.04
C THR A 418 -4.41 22.00 10.86
N ASN A 419 -5.29 22.36 9.92
CA ASN A 419 -6.51 21.62 9.62
C ASN A 419 -6.21 20.17 9.18
N VAL A 420 -5.27 19.97 8.26
CA VAL A 420 -4.85 18.61 7.85
C VAL A 420 -4.36 17.82 9.05
N ALA A 421 -3.41 18.34 9.83
CA ALA A 421 -2.83 17.61 10.97
C ALA A 421 -3.87 17.20 12.03
N LEU A 422 -4.82 18.09 12.36
CA LEU A 422 -5.88 17.83 13.33
C LEU A 422 -6.97 16.84 12.83
N THR A 423 -7.04 16.57 11.52
CA THR A 423 -8.11 15.77 10.89
C THR A 423 -7.65 14.39 10.36
N ARG A 424 -6.47 13.91 10.79
CA ARG A 424 -5.95 12.58 10.42
C ARG A 424 -6.37 11.45 11.38
N ALA A 425 -6.82 11.79 12.59
CA ALA A 425 -7.11 10.83 13.65
C ALA A 425 -8.52 10.24 13.54
N ARG A 426 -8.66 8.91 13.73
CA ARG A 426 -9.99 8.27 13.80
C ARG A 426 -10.56 8.32 15.21
N TYR A 427 -9.84 7.77 16.20
CA TYR A 427 -10.34 7.61 17.57
C TYR A 427 -9.67 8.53 18.58
N CYS A 428 -8.39 8.83 18.42
CA CYS A 428 -7.64 9.61 19.40
C CYS A 428 -6.61 10.55 18.76
N LEU A 429 -6.61 11.81 19.20
CA LEU A 429 -5.64 12.81 18.83
C LEU A 429 -4.94 13.33 20.09
N TRP A 430 -3.61 13.19 20.10
CA TRP A 430 -2.71 13.75 21.09
C TRP A 430 -1.95 14.91 20.46
N VAL A 431 -1.88 16.04 21.15
CA VAL A 431 -0.99 17.16 20.77
C VAL A 431 0.01 17.36 21.89
N VAL A 432 1.29 17.30 21.56
CA VAL A 432 2.42 17.48 22.49
C VAL A 432 3.14 18.78 22.15
N GLY A 433 3.38 19.63 23.14
CA GLY A 433 3.99 20.93 22.90
C GLY A 433 4.24 21.80 24.12
N ASN A 434 4.81 22.97 23.89
CA ASN A 434 4.89 24.03 24.90
C ASN A 434 3.59 24.84 24.89
N GLY A 435 2.78 24.67 25.94
CA GLY A 435 1.45 25.30 26.02
C GLY A 435 1.50 26.83 26.01
N GLN A 436 2.50 27.42 26.68
CA GLN A 436 2.69 28.87 26.73
C GLN A 436 3.07 29.45 25.37
N THR A 437 3.90 28.74 24.59
CA THR A 437 4.28 29.16 23.23
C THR A 437 3.08 29.16 22.29
N LEU A 438 2.22 28.15 22.40
CA LEU A 438 1.00 28.04 21.59
C LEU A 438 -0.06 29.06 22.02
N MET A 439 -0.24 29.30 23.33
CA MET A 439 -1.17 30.29 23.88
C MET A 439 -0.75 31.74 23.58
N ASN A 440 0.55 32.04 23.62
CA ASN A 440 1.08 33.35 23.26
C ASN A 440 1.14 33.60 21.75
N SER A 441 0.87 32.59 20.92
CA SER A 441 0.83 32.76 19.47
C SER A 441 -0.47 33.45 19.04
N ASP A 442 -0.40 34.51 18.24
CA ASP A 442 -1.60 35.10 17.61
C ASP A 442 -2.00 34.29 16.36
N SER A 443 -2.28 33.01 16.58
CA SER A 443 -2.61 32.02 15.55
C SER A 443 -3.75 31.09 15.99
N VAL A 444 -4.15 30.18 15.10
CA VAL A 444 -5.11 29.09 15.39
C VAL A 444 -4.76 28.32 16.66
N TRP A 445 -3.47 28.17 16.97
CA TRP A 445 -3.00 27.37 18.10
C TRP A 445 -3.46 27.91 19.46
N LYS A 446 -3.53 29.23 19.63
CA LYS A 446 -4.12 29.86 20.83
C LYS A 446 -5.59 29.49 21.01
N LYS A 447 -6.38 29.54 19.92
CA LYS A 447 -7.78 29.09 19.92
C LYS A 447 -7.91 27.60 20.20
N LEU A 448 -7.00 26.77 19.67
CA LEU A 448 -7.00 25.33 19.90
C LEU A 448 -6.72 25.01 21.38
N VAL A 449 -5.70 25.64 21.98
CA VAL A 449 -5.36 25.44 23.39
C VAL A 449 -6.50 25.94 24.29
N GLN A 450 -7.08 27.11 24.01
CA GLN A 450 -8.24 27.62 24.75
C GLN A 450 -9.47 26.68 24.62
N SER A 451 -9.72 26.14 23.42
CA SER A 451 -10.75 25.11 23.19
C SER A 451 -10.46 23.81 23.93
N ALA A 452 -9.20 23.39 24.05
CA ALA A 452 -8.81 22.22 24.83
C ALA A 452 -9.03 22.46 26.34
N MET A 453 -8.61 23.62 26.86
CA MET A 453 -8.83 24.02 28.25
C MET A 453 -10.32 24.06 28.61
N ASN A 454 -11.15 24.72 27.78
CA ASN A 454 -12.60 24.81 27.99
C ASN A 454 -13.32 23.45 27.96
N ARG A 455 -12.70 22.42 27.37
CA ARG A 455 -13.23 21.04 27.32
C ARG A 455 -12.63 20.12 28.38
N GLY A 456 -11.75 20.63 29.26
CA GLY A 456 -11.02 19.82 30.24
C GLY A 456 -10.00 18.87 29.60
N CYS A 457 -9.53 19.18 28.39
CA CYS A 457 -8.62 18.33 27.60
C CYS A 457 -7.17 18.85 27.55
N TYR A 458 -6.77 19.75 28.46
CA TYR A 458 -5.42 20.32 28.55
C TYR A 458 -4.74 19.87 29.83
N PHE A 459 -3.59 19.19 29.72
CA PHE A 459 -2.90 18.55 30.83
C PHE A 459 -1.42 18.94 30.87
N SER A 460 -0.87 19.13 32.08
CA SER A 460 0.59 19.15 32.24
C SER A 460 1.15 17.73 32.23
N VAL A 461 2.32 17.58 31.61
CA VAL A 461 3.11 16.34 31.66
C VAL A 461 3.50 15.97 33.11
N ASP A 462 3.60 16.96 34.01
CA ASP A 462 3.93 16.78 35.43
C ASP A 462 2.94 15.86 36.18
N TYR A 463 1.68 15.79 35.74
CA TYR A 463 0.65 15.00 36.42
C TYR A 463 0.75 13.48 36.13
N ASP A 464 1.42 13.10 35.04
CA ASP A 464 1.66 11.69 34.71
C ASP A 464 3.08 11.30 35.12
N LYS A 465 3.21 10.35 36.06
CA LYS A 465 4.52 9.91 36.59
C LYS A 465 5.44 9.34 35.53
N MET A 466 4.92 8.69 34.49
CA MET A 466 5.74 8.10 33.43
C MET A 466 6.19 9.17 32.43
N LEU A 467 5.29 10.05 32.00
CA LEU A 467 5.65 11.14 31.08
C LEU A 467 6.60 12.14 31.78
N SER A 468 6.33 12.48 33.04
CA SER A 468 7.24 13.27 33.89
C SER A 468 8.63 12.63 33.98
N LYS A 469 8.73 11.31 34.20
CA LYS A 469 10.03 10.62 34.20
C LYS A 469 10.73 10.73 32.84
N ALA A 470 10.02 10.46 31.74
CA ALA A 470 10.60 10.54 30.39
C ALA A 470 11.18 11.93 30.07
N VAL A 471 10.56 12.99 30.61
CA VAL A 471 11.08 14.36 30.54
C VAL A 471 12.33 14.57 31.39
N ILE A 472 12.37 14.06 32.62
CA ILE A 472 13.57 14.14 33.49
C ILE A 472 14.74 13.42 32.83
N ASP A 473 14.53 12.19 32.36
CA ASP A 473 15.55 11.38 31.70
C ASP A 473 16.12 12.13 30.47
N ALA A 474 15.27 12.77 29.66
CA ALA A 474 15.69 13.57 28.52
C ALA A 474 16.48 14.84 28.90
N LEU A 475 16.06 15.58 29.94
CA LEU A 475 16.80 16.77 30.42
C LEU A 475 18.18 16.41 30.97
N VAL A 476 18.31 15.23 31.60
CA VAL A 476 19.60 14.67 32.04
C VAL A 476 20.48 14.28 30.85
N GLU A 477 19.94 13.60 29.83
CA GLU A 477 20.67 13.30 28.57
C GLU A 477 21.23 14.57 27.89
N LEU A 478 20.58 15.72 28.07
CA LEU A 478 20.97 17.02 27.49
C LEU A 478 21.91 17.86 28.36
N ASN A 479 22.30 17.39 29.55
CA ASN A 479 23.02 18.14 30.58
C ASN A 479 22.32 19.44 31.04
N GLN A 480 21.00 19.57 30.88
CA GLN A 480 20.22 20.75 31.27
C GLN A 480 19.80 20.69 32.75
N LEU A 481 20.76 20.44 33.64
CA LEU A 481 20.53 20.30 35.08
C LEU A 481 20.07 21.60 35.75
N GLU A 482 20.39 22.77 35.19
CA GLU A 482 19.94 24.07 35.72
C GLU A 482 18.42 24.27 35.61
N ASP A 483 17.79 23.72 34.56
CA ASP A 483 16.33 23.74 34.40
C ASP A 483 15.63 22.85 35.46
N LEU A 484 16.24 21.72 35.79
CA LEU A 484 15.82 20.84 36.88
C LEU A 484 16.02 21.47 38.28
N LEU A 485 16.76 22.58 38.40
CA LEU A 485 17.05 23.27 39.68
C LEU A 485 16.23 24.55 39.93
N LYS A 486 15.37 24.96 38.99
CA LYS A 486 14.41 26.07 39.19
C LYS A 486 13.38 25.71 40.28
N ARG A 487 12.89 26.69 41.05
CA ARG A 487 11.98 26.44 42.20
C ARG A 487 10.69 25.69 41.83
N ASP A 488 10.22 25.88 40.60
CA ASP A 488 8.99 25.27 40.08
C ASP A 488 9.24 23.95 39.32
N SER A 489 10.47 23.41 39.38
CA SER A 489 10.89 22.24 38.61
C SER A 489 10.27 20.93 39.08
N LEU A 490 10.39 19.94 38.21
CA LEU A 490 9.96 18.54 38.40
C LEU A 490 10.53 17.88 39.67
N LEU A 491 11.68 18.32 40.17
CA LEU A 491 12.29 17.76 41.38
C LEU A 491 11.69 18.31 42.68
N PHE A 492 11.16 19.55 42.67
CA PHE A 492 10.76 20.26 43.89
C PHE A 492 9.25 20.43 44.06
N LYS A 493 8.46 20.28 42.99
CA LYS A 493 6.98 20.38 43.00
C LYS A 493 6.27 19.38 43.94
N GLY A 494 6.97 18.36 44.45
CA GLY A 494 6.47 17.40 45.44
C GLY A 494 7.22 17.41 46.78
N ALA A 495 8.14 18.35 47.02
CA ALA A 495 8.95 18.39 48.24
C ALA A 495 8.16 19.00 49.41
N LYS A 496 8.17 18.33 50.58
CA LYS A 496 7.41 18.69 51.80
C LYS A 496 7.72 20.07 52.44
N TRP A 497 8.56 20.89 51.82
CA TRP A 497 9.04 22.17 52.37
C TRP A 497 8.28 23.40 51.87
N GLN A 498 7.25 23.25 51.02
CA GLN A 498 6.36 24.36 50.67
C GLN A 498 5.46 24.73 51.86
N VAL A 499 5.85 25.80 52.57
CA VAL A 499 5.07 26.39 53.65
C VAL A 499 3.90 27.20 53.05
N TYR A 500 2.70 26.86 53.52
CA TYR A 500 1.38 27.44 53.23
C TYR A 500 1.32 28.85 52.63
N ASN A 501 0.57 28.97 51.53
CA ASN A 501 -0.52 29.95 51.45
C ASN A 501 -1.71 29.36 50.66
N LEU A 502 -2.92 29.60 51.13
CA LEU A 502 -4.16 29.05 50.56
C LEU A 502 -4.56 29.81 49.28
N TYR A 503 -5.33 29.16 48.38
CA TYR A 503 -6.71 29.57 48.04
C TYR A 503 -7.41 28.68 46.96
N PHE A 504 -8.64 28.23 47.27
CA PHE A 504 -9.77 27.75 46.41
C PHE A 504 -9.82 26.33 45.72
N TYR A 505 -10.59 25.41 46.36
CA TYR A 505 -11.57 24.36 45.92
C TYR A 505 -11.41 23.38 44.70
N TYR A 506 -11.34 22.05 44.99
CA TYR A 506 -12.36 20.96 44.83
C TYR A 506 -13.55 21.07 43.82
N ILE A 507 -14.22 20.02 43.27
CA ILE A 507 -14.18 18.51 43.37
C ILE A 507 -14.93 17.83 42.17
N CYS A 508 -14.65 16.53 41.86
CA CYS A 508 -15.57 15.42 41.39
C CYS A 508 -14.79 14.31 40.64
N ASP A 509 -14.50 13.16 41.26
CA ASP A 509 -15.32 11.93 41.35
C ASP A 509 -15.44 11.11 40.06
N ILE A 510 -14.66 10.03 40.02
CA ILE A 510 -14.81 8.92 39.07
C ILE A 510 -15.78 7.91 39.69
N ILE A 511 -17.03 7.89 39.20
CA ILE A 511 -17.91 6.74 39.42
C ILE A 511 -17.43 5.62 38.51
N LEU A 512 -16.68 4.67 39.10
CA LEU A 512 -16.48 3.34 38.53
C LEU A 512 -17.73 2.51 38.86
N ASP A 513 -18.65 2.38 37.89
CA ASP A 513 -19.67 1.34 37.92
C ASP A 513 -19.64 0.53 36.62
N LYS A 514 -19.24 -0.74 36.80
CA LYS A 514 -19.33 -1.95 35.95
C LYS A 514 -19.33 -1.82 34.41
#